data_AF-A0A9E0Y1F3-F1
#
_entry.id   AF-A0A9E0Y1F3-F1
#
_cell.length_a   1.000
_cell.length_b   1.000
_cell.length_c   1.000
_cell.angle_alpha   90.00
_cell.angle_beta   90.00
_cell.angle_gamma   90.00
#
_symmetry.space_group_name_H-M   'P 1'
#
loop_
_entity.id
_entity.type
_entity.pdbx_description
1 polymer ?
#
loop_
_entity_poly.entity_id
_entity_poly.type
_entity_poly.pdbx_seq_one_letter_code
_entity_poly.pdbx_strand_id
1 'polypeptide(L)' 'MKKKGTELKDLTLLELQDKLQDTRGTLDKLRFNHTVSPIDNPMQLRTKKKEVARILTELRKRELAANTVSK' A
#
# COMPACT_ATOMS: atom_id res chain seq x y z
N MET A 1 -1.21 -15.81 -13.20
CA MET A 1 -0.81 -14.90 -12.10
C MET A 1 -1.04 -13.45 -12.52
N LYS A 2 -2.16 -12.82 -12.12
CA LYS A 2 -2.38 -11.38 -12.36
C LYS A 2 -1.44 -10.58 -11.45
N LYS A 3 -0.60 -9.73 -12.05
CA LYS A 3 0.25 -8.80 -11.30
C LYS A 3 -0.66 -7.77 -10.63
N LYS A 4 -0.87 -7.86 -9.30
CA LYS A 4 -1.57 -6.85 -8.45
C LYS A 4 -1.13 -5.38 -8.65
N GLY A 5 -0.07 -5.14 -9.43
CA GLY A 5 0.38 -3.80 -9.80
C GLY A 5 -0.46 -3.13 -10.90
N THR A 6 -1.28 -3.87 -11.66
CA THR A 6 -2.21 -3.25 -12.64
C THR A 6 -3.44 -2.68 -11.94
N GLU A 7 -4.00 -3.39 -10.95
CA GLU A 7 -5.18 -2.92 -10.20
C GLU A 7 -4.97 -1.57 -9.50
N LEU A 8 -3.73 -1.21 -9.14
CA LEU A 8 -3.47 0.10 -8.51
C LEU A 8 -3.56 1.26 -9.50
N LYS A 9 -3.36 1.01 -10.80
CA LYS A 9 -3.47 2.05 -11.83
C LYS A 9 -4.92 2.37 -12.16
N ASP A 10 -5.80 1.37 -12.07
CA ASP A 10 -7.21 1.48 -12.41
C ASP A 10 -8.03 2.21 -11.32
N LEU A 11 -7.49 2.33 -10.09
CA LEU A 11 -8.13 3.01 -8.97
C LEU A 11 -8.01 4.54 -9.07
N THR A 12 -9.06 5.24 -8.66
CA THR A 12 -9.05 6.70 -8.51
C THR A 12 -8.17 7.14 -7.33
N LEU A 13 -7.88 8.45 -7.26
CA LEU A 13 -6.98 8.99 -6.24
C LEU A 13 -7.58 8.83 -4.82
N LEU A 14 -8.89 9.00 -4.68
CA LEU A 14 -9.62 8.78 -3.43
C LEU A 14 -9.60 7.31 -3.02
N GLU A 15 -9.92 6.39 -3.94
CA GLU A 15 -9.90 4.95 -3.64
C GLU A 15 -8.49 4.45 -3.27
N LEU A 16 -7.44 5.02 -3.85
CA LEU A 16 -6.06 4.73 -3.45
C LEU A 16 -5.74 5.19 -2.04
N GLN A 17 -6.27 6.35 -1.61
CA GLN A 17 -6.09 6.86 -0.25
C GLN A 17 -6.86 6.01 0.77
N ASP A 18 -8.11 5.66 0.48
CA ASP A 18 -8.91 4.79 1.35
C ASP A 18 -8.23 3.42 1.50
N LYS A 19 -7.81 2.82 0.38
CA LYS A 19 -7.08 1.55 0.39
C LYS A 19 -5.75 1.64 1.13
N LEU A 20 -5.05 2.78 1.05
CA LEU A 20 -3.83 3.02 1.82
C LEU A 20 -4.12 2.99 3.33
N GLN A 21 -5.17 3.68 3.76
CA GLN A 21 -5.58 3.74 5.16
C GLN A 21 -5.94 2.35 5.70
N ASP A 22 -6.75 1.58 4.97
CA ASP A 22 -7.14 0.22 5.35
C ASP A 22 -5.94 -0.73 5.44
N THR A 23 -5.07 -0.68 4.44
CA THR A 23 -3.89 -1.56 4.38
C THR A 23 -2.89 -1.22 5.48
N ARG A 24 -2.75 0.07 5.81
CA ARG A 24 -1.91 0.54 6.92
C ARG A 24 -2.48 0.12 8.27
N GLY A 25 -3.78 0.31 8.51
CA GLY A 25 -4.42 -0.16 9.73
C GLY A 25 -4.29 -1.68 9.93
N THR A 26 -4.39 -2.45 8.85
CA THR A 26 -4.16 -3.90 8.88
C THR A 26 -2.71 -4.24 9.23
N LEU A 27 -1.74 -3.50 8.65
CA LEU A 27 -0.33 -3.67 8.95
C LEU A 27 -0.02 -3.39 10.42
N ASP A 28 -0.59 -2.33 10.99
CA ASP A 28 -0.36 -1.94 12.38
C ASP A 28 -0.96 -2.97 13.34
N LYS A 29 -2.15 -3.49 13.05
CA LYS A 29 -2.73 -4.64 13.78
C LYS A 29 -1.82 -5.87 13.73
N LEU A 30 -1.29 -6.22 12.55
CA LEU A 30 -0.37 -7.35 12.40
C LEU A 30 0.96 -7.12 13.15
N ARG A 31 1.46 -5.89 13.19
CA ARG A 31 2.65 -5.54 13.97
C ARG A 31 2.41 -5.67 15.47
N PHE A 32 1.28 -5.17 15.95
CA PHE A 32 0.89 -5.29 17.35
C PHE A 32 0.77 -6.76 17.74
N ASN A 33 0.01 -7.54 16.95
CA ASN A 33 -0.14 -8.97 17.17
C ASN A 33 1.21 -9.70 17.19
N HIS A 34 2.12 -9.41 16.25
CA HIS A 34 3.47 -10.00 16.21
C HIS A 34 4.31 -9.68 17.45
N THR A 35 4.09 -8.50 18.04
CA THR A 35 4.81 -8.06 19.24
C THR A 35 4.28 -8.78 20.48
N VAL A 36 2.97 -9.01 20.55
CA VAL A 36 2.31 -9.71 21.66
C VAL A 36 2.52 -11.23 21.59
N SER A 37 2.45 -11.79 20.38
CA SER A 37 2.69 -13.20 20.11
C SER A 37 3.43 -13.35 18.78
N PRO A 38 4.57 -14.07 18.73
CA PRO A 38 5.30 -14.28 17.50
C PRO A 38 4.39 -14.90 16.43
N ILE A 39 4.04 -14.11 15.42
CA ILE A 39 3.26 -14.59 14.26
C ILE A 39 3.95 -15.78 13.58
N ASP A 40 3.18 -16.84 13.34
CA ASP A 40 3.63 -18.05 12.64
C ASP A 40 4.10 -17.80 11.20
N ASN A 41 3.55 -16.78 10.53
CA ASN A 41 3.89 -16.46 9.15
C ASN A 41 4.37 -15.00 8.95
N PRO A 42 5.68 -14.72 9.14
CA PRO A 42 6.25 -13.39 8.93
C PRO A 42 6.16 -12.90 7.47
N MET A 43 5.89 -13.79 6.50
CA MET A 43 5.70 -13.37 5.10
C MET A 43 4.47 -12.51 4.90
N GLN A 44 3.43 -12.65 5.73
CA GLN A 44 2.25 -11.80 5.65
C GLN A 44 2.59 -10.34 5.94
N LEU A 45 3.40 -10.10 6.98
CA LEU A 45 3.87 -8.77 7.33
C LEU A 45 4.69 -8.15 6.19
N ARG A 46 5.58 -8.94 5.58
CA ARG A 46 6.38 -8.50 4.42
C ARG A 46 5.49 -8.16 3.21
N THR A 47 4.45 -8.95 2.97
CA THR A 47 3.52 -8.74 1.87
C THR A 47 2.72 -7.46 2.06
N LYS A 48 2.19 -7.23 3.27
CA LYS A 48 1.46 -6.01 3.60
C LYS A 48 2.32 -4.75 3.53
N LYS A 49 3.58 -4.81 3.99
CA LYS A 49 4.57 -3.74 3.79
C LYS A 49 4.76 -3.39 2.31
N LYS A 50 4.90 -4.42 1.46
CA LYS A 50 5.05 -4.22 0.00
C LYS A 50 3.79 -3.65 -0.64
N GLU A 51 2.60 -4.04 -0.19
CA GLU A 51 1.33 -3.47 -0.69
C GLU A 51 1.24 -1.97 -0.38
N VAL A 52 1.54 -1.55 0.86
CA VAL A 52 1.58 -0.12 1.24
C VAL A 52 2.59 0.66 0.40
N ALA A 53 3.80 0.14 0.24
CA ALA A 53 4.85 0.80 -0.55
C ALA A 53 4.45 1.01 -2.01
N ARG A 54 3.73 0.05 -2.61
CA ARG A 54 3.24 0.18 -3.99
C ARG A 54 2.19 1.26 -4.14
N ILE A 55 1.23 1.36 -3.20
CA ILE A 55 0.20 2.40 -3.20
C ILE A 55 0.85 3.79 -3.09
N LEU A 56 1.78 3.96 -2.14
CA LEU A 56 2.53 5.21 -1.96
C LEU A 56 3.34 5.59 -3.21
N THR A 57 3.96 4.61 -3.86
CA THR A 57 4.72 4.85 -5.10
C THR A 57 3.81 5.35 -6.21
N GLU A 58 2.61 4.79 -6.36
CA GLU A 58 1.64 5.20 -7.37
C GLU A 58 1.10 6.61 -7.10
N LEU A 59 0.74 6.91 -5.85
CA LEU A 59 0.33 8.26 -5.44
C LEU A 59 1.43 9.28 -5.77
N ARG A 60 2.68 8.98 -5.41
CA ARG A 60 3.81 9.87 -5.71
C ARG A 60 4.04 10.03 -7.22
N LYS A 61 3.84 8.97 -8.00
CA LYS A 61 3.92 9.02 -9.47
C LYS A 61 2.90 10.01 -10.05
N ARG A 62 1.67 9.98 -9.55
CA ARG A 62 0.59 10.89 -9.97
C ARG A 62 0.89 12.35 -9.58
N GLU A 63 1.38 12.57 -8.35
CA GLU A 63 1.82 13.89 -7.90
C GLU A 63 2.94 14.46 -8.78
N LEU A 64 3.95 13.65 -9.10
CA LEU A 64 5.06 14.08 -9.95
C LEU A 64 4.59 14.40 -11.38
N ALA A 65 3.68 13.59 -11.94
CA ALA A 65 3.08 13.86 -13.24
C ALA A 65 2.28 15.17 -13.26
N ALA A 66 1.51 15.47 -12.21
CA ALA A 66 0.79 16.73 -12.07
C ALA A 66 1.75 17.93 -12.00
N ASN A 67 2.84 17.81 -11.23
CA ASN A 67 3.83 18.88 -11.09
C ASN A 67 4.63 19.16 -12.37
N THR A 68 4.85 18.17 -13.25
CA THR A 68 5.54 18.38 -14.52
C THR A 68 4.72 19.17 -15.55
N VAL A 69 3.40 19.23 -15.41
CA VAL A 69 2.51 19.96 -16.34
C VAL A 69 2.42 21.46 -15.97
N SER A 70 2.85 21.84 -14.76
CA SER A 70 2.80 23.23 -14.27
C SER A 70 4.07 24.05 -14.54
N LYS A 71 5.05 23.49 -15.26
CA LYS A 71 6.25 24.18 -15.74
C LYS A 71 6.18 24.31 -17.26
#